data_AF-A0A0D0E138-F1
#
_entry.id   AF-A0A0D0E138-F1
#
_cell.length_a   1.000
_cell.length_b   1.000
_cell.length_c   1.000
_cell.angle_alpha   90.00
_cell.angle_beta   90.00
_cell.angle_gamma   90.00
#
_symmetry.space_group_name_H-M   'P 1'
#
loop_
_entity.id
_entity.type
_entity.pdbx_description
1 polymer ?
#
loop_
_entity_poly.entity_id
_entity_poly.type
_entity_poly.pdbx_seq_one_letter_code
_entity_poly.pdbx_strand_id
1 'polypeptide(L)'
;MGNDGGSIPDRRDLVKNKPKAEQADKANQLRARWFFCALSKRLLQEPVVACGLGKLYNKDAIIEYLLDKSAYGDGEKICGHIRSLKDVKTLQLTARSTPTPPSDALPSEIARFVCPLTVREMNGGQPFVYIQSCGCVFSQSGLRTVLGTRPPTRETSSSEENNGDSAGKDELEVCPNCATKFTRSSDILNINPPEEEEERMRVAMELRRSREPPKSKTKKRKAGVVGLVEEAAITSKKKKGSPAGHSPSPAPPLNPSASTASRALSNTLAVEAAKREANMSDAVKSLYRGKNDPPRKETFMTMGTFTRYA
;
A
#
# COMPACT_ATOMS: atom_id res chain seq x y z
N MET A 1 -65.14 48.50 1.58
CA MET A 1 -64.96 47.06 1.91
C MET A 1 -63.49 46.75 1.72
N GLY A 2 -62.73 46.82 2.80
CA GLY A 2 -61.28 46.70 2.79
C GLY A 2 -60.82 45.81 3.92
N ASN A 3 -59.62 45.27 3.72
CA ASN A 3 -58.83 44.44 4.63
C ASN A 3 -59.07 42.93 4.50
N ASP A 4 -58.55 42.35 3.41
CA ASP A 4 -58.16 40.94 3.42
C ASP A 4 -56.69 40.86 3.86
N GLY A 5 -56.48 40.08 4.91
CA GLY A 5 -55.30 40.14 5.76
C GLY A 5 -54.05 39.71 5.02
N GLY A 6 -53.12 40.66 4.84
CA GLY A 6 -51.76 40.36 4.45
C GLY A 6 -51.18 39.35 5.43
N SER A 7 -50.95 38.13 4.96
CA SER A 7 -50.24 37.08 5.67
C SER A 7 -48.92 37.66 6.19
N ILE A 8 -48.81 37.86 7.50
CA ILE A 8 -47.57 38.34 8.12
C ILE A 8 -46.53 37.25 7.86
N PRO A 9 -45.44 37.53 7.11
CA PRO A 9 -44.41 36.53 6.85
C PRO A 9 -43.79 36.11 8.18
N ASP A 10 -43.90 34.83 8.49
CA ASP A 10 -43.31 34.26 9.69
C ASP A 10 -41.78 34.36 9.59
N ARG A 11 -41.07 34.45 10.72
CA ARG A 11 -39.59 34.54 10.73
C ARG A 11 -38.90 33.40 9.94
N ARG A 12 -39.60 32.30 9.74
CA ARG A 12 -39.18 31.12 8.96
C ARG A 12 -39.15 31.38 7.46
N ASP A 13 -40.00 32.27 6.95
CA ASP A 13 -40.04 32.68 5.53
C ASP A 13 -39.06 33.81 5.24
N LEU A 14 -38.81 34.67 6.24
CA LEU A 14 -37.85 35.77 6.13
C LEU A 14 -36.39 35.30 6.25
N VAL A 15 -36.16 34.15 6.90
CA VAL A 15 -34.84 33.53 7.03
C VAL A 15 -34.72 32.37 6.05
N LYS A 16 -34.16 32.65 4.86
CA LYS A 16 -33.69 31.60 3.95
C LYS A 16 -32.60 30.77 4.64
N ASN A 17 -33.00 29.68 5.28
CA ASN A 17 -32.03 28.70 5.79
C ASN A 17 -31.20 28.18 4.61
N LYS A 18 -29.87 28.24 4.76
CA LYS A 18 -28.91 27.84 3.72
C LYS A 18 -29.18 26.36 3.35
N PRO A 19 -29.29 26.01 2.06
CA PRO A 19 -29.74 24.68 1.65
C PRO A 19 -28.77 23.60 2.13
N LYS A 20 -29.34 22.50 2.64
CA LYS A 20 -28.67 21.31 3.22
C LYS A 20 -27.92 20.44 2.18
N ALA A 21 -27.53 21.02 1.05
CA ALA A 21 -26.97 20.33 -0.12
C ALA A 21 -25.64 19.62 0.19
N GLU A 22 -24.76 20.25 0.98
CA GLU A 22 -23.44 19.67 1.32
C GLU A 22 -23.56 18.32 2.06
N GLN A 23 -24.65 18.10 2.81
CA GLN A 23 -24.88 16.85 3.51
C GLN A 23 -25.45 15.76 2.59
N ALA A 24 -26.28 16.13 1.61
CA ALA A 24 -26.77 15.21 0.59
C ALA A 24 -25.62 14.71 -0.32
N ASP A 25 -24.68 15.59 -0.64
CA ASP A 25 -23.51 15.26 -1.47
C ASP A 25 -22.59 14.24 -0.78
N LYS A 26 -22.31 14.42 0.53
CA LYS A 26 -21.51 13.46 1.32
C LYS A 26 -22.15 12.07 1.37
N ALA A 27 -23.46 12.01 1.59
CA ALA A 27 -24.20 10.75 1.60
C ALA A 27 -24.19 10.08 0.21
N ASN A 28 -24.30 10.86 -0.86
CA ASN A 28 -24.26 10.33 -2.22
C ASN A 28 -22.86 9.84 -2.61
N GLN A 29 -21.79 10.54 -2.23
CA GLN A 29 -20.42 10.09 -2.42
C GLN A 29 -20.12 8.80 -1.68
N LEU A 30 -20.61 8.66 -0.45
CA LEU A 30 -20.50 7.42 0.30
C LEU A 30 -21.18 6.28 -0.45
N ARG A 31 -22.45 6.45 -0.85
CA ARG A 31 -23.16 5.45 -1.67
C ARG A 31 -22.38 5.13 -2.96
N ALA A 32 -21.88 6.14 -3.66
CA ALA A 32 -21.09 5.94 -4.88
C ALA A 32 -19.89 4.99 -4.66
N ARG A 33 -19.17 5.14 -3.55
CA ARG A 33 -18.02 4.29 -3.19
C ARG A 33 -18.39 2.83 -2.88
N TRP A 34 -19.59 2.58 -2.37
CA TRP A 34 -20.02 1.24 -1.95
C TRP A 34 -20.78 0.46 -3.03
N PHE A 35 -21.48 1.16 -3.93
CA PHE A 35 -22.30 0.53 -4.97
C PHE A 35 -21.62 0.46 -6.34
N PHE A 36 -20.68 1.36 -6.63
CA PHE A 36 -20.07 1.48 -7.95
C PHE A 36 -18.58 1.19 -7.93
N CYS A 37 -18.08 0.69 -9.06
CA CYS A 37 -16.66 0.50 -9.33
C CYS A 37 -15.96 1.86 -9.36
N ALA A 38 -14.86 1.99 -8.62
CA ALA A 38 -14.12 3.25 -8.55
C ALA A 38 -13.54 3.68 -9.91
N LEU A 39 -13.29 2.73 -10.83
CA LEU A 39 -12.74 2.99 -12.16
C LEU A 39 -13.84 3.19 -13.21
N SER A 40 -14.65 2.15 -13.48
CA SER A 40 -15.65 2.18 -14.56
C SER A 40 -16.95 2.90 -14.21
N LYS A 41 -17.17 3.27 -12.94
CA LYS A 41 -18.42 3.84 -12.39
C LYS A 41 -19.67 2.99 -12.67
N ARG A 42 -19.51 1.74 -13.10
CA ARG A 42 -20.58 0.76 -13.23
C ARG A 42 -20.90 0.17 -11.86
N LEU A 43 -22.10 -0.35 -11.69
CA LEU A 43 -22.48 -1.08 -10.48
C LEU A 43 -21.51 -2.23 -10.21
N LEU A 44 -21.22 -2.50 -8.94
CA LEU A 44 -20.35 -3.60 -8.55
C LEU A 44 -21.02 -4.94 -8.89
N GLN A 45 -20.31 -5.76 -9.66
CA GLN A 45 -20.73 -7.10 -10.07
C GLN A 45 -19.67 -8.11 -9.64
N GLU A 46 -20.12 -9.29 -9.18
CA GLU A 46 -19.21 -10.39 -8.89
C GLU A 46 -18.60 -10.89 -10.20
N PRO A 47 -17.27 -11.09 -10.29
CA PRO A 47 -16.27 -11.01 -9.21
C PRO A 47 -15.79 -9.58 -8.90
N VAL A 48 -15.95 -9.16 -7.63
CA VAL A 48 -15.46 -7.87 -7.13
C VAL A 48 -14.03 -8.03 -6.61
N VAL A 49 -13.21 -7.00 -6.84
CA VAL A 49 -11.81 -6.99 -6.43
C VAL A 49 -11.48 -5.72 -5.64
N ALA A 50 -10.62 -5.85 -4.63
CA ALA A 50 -10.16 -4.73 -3.82
C ALA A 50 -8.66 -4.53 -3.98
N CYS A 51 -8.22 -3.27 -3.99
CA CYS A 51 -6.81 -2.94 -3.90
C CYS A 51 -6.36 -2.75 -2.44
N GLY A 52 -5.05 -2.74 -2.20
CA GLY A 52 -4.45 -2.51 -0.88
C GLY A 52 -4.77 -1.15 -0.24
N LEU A 53 -5.38 -0.20 -0.97
CA LEU A 53 -5.94 1.03 -0.42
C LEU A 53 -7.41 0.90 0.03
N GLY A 54 -8.03 -0.27 -0.15
CA GLY A 54 -9.43 -0.51 0.22
C GLY A 54 -10.47 -0.12 -0.83
N LYS A 55 -10.05 0.34 -2.01
CA LYS A 55 -10.96 0.69 -3.11
C LYS A 55 -11.51 -0.55 -3.81
N LEU A 56 -12.79 -0.52 -4.14
CA LEU A 56 -13.51 -1.60 -4.84
C LEU A 56 -13.57 -1.36 -6.35
N TYR A 57 -13.36 -2.44 -7.10
CA TYR A 57 -13.41 -2.46 -8.55
C TYR A 57 -14.09 -3.72 -9.07
N ASN A 58 -14.62 -3.65 -10.29
CA ASN A 58 -14.98 -4.85 -11.04
C ASN A 58 -13.72 -5.45 -11.64
N LYS A 59 -13.58 -6.78 -11.58
CA LYS A 59 -12.40 -7.47 -12.12
C LYS A 59 -12.15 -7.13 -13.59
N ASP A 60 -13.22 -7.07 -14.38
CA ASP A 60 -13.15 -6.78 -15.81
C ASP A 60 -12.58 -5.39 -16.09
N ALA A 61 -13.03 -4.38 -15.33
CA ALA A 61 -12.56 -3.00 -15.50
C ALA A 61 -11.07 -2.85 -15.18
N ILE A 62 -10.55 -3.58 -14.17
CA ILE A 62 -9.11 -3.59 -13.89
C ILE A 62 -8.33 -4.26 -15.01
N ILE A 63 -8.84 -5.37 -15.55
CA ILE A 63 -8.17 -6.09 -16.63
C ILE A 63 -8.10 -5.19 -17.88
N GLU A 64 -9.20 -4.56 -18.26
CA GLU A 64 -9.25 -3.58 -19.35
C GLU A 64 -8.23 -2.45 -19.14
N TYR A 65 -8.13 -1.90 -17.92
CA TYR A 65 -7.17 -0.85 -17.62
C TYR A 65 -5.70 -1.30 -17.61
N LEU A 66 -5.42 -2.52 -17.15
CA LEU A 66 -4.07 -3.07 -17.16
C LEU A 66 -3.59 -3.40 -18.58
N LEU A 67 -4.52 -3.69 -19.50
CA LEU A 67 -4.25 -3.82 -20.92
C LEU A 67 -4.04 -2.43 -21.54
N ASP A 68 -5.00 -1.53 -21.37
CA ASP A 68 -5.01 -0.18 -21.93
C ASP A 68 -5.14 0.87 -20.83
N LYS A 69 -4.02 1.45 -20.43
CA LYS A 69 -3.97 2.48 -19.37
C LYS A 69 -4.71 3.77 -19.75
N SER A 70 -4.93 4.00 -21.03
CA SER A 70 -5.68 5.14 -21.57
C SER A 70 -7.19 4.88 -21.70
N ALA A 71 -7.67 3.66 -21.42
CA ALA A 71 -9.09 3.32 -21.53
C ALA A 71 -9.97 4.18 -20.59
N TYR A 72 -9.40 4.58 -19.45
CA TYR A 72 -10.06 5.39 -18.44
C TYR A 72 -9.22 6.64 -18.18
N GLY A 73 -9.73 7.82 -18.56
CA GLY A 73 -8.99 9.09 -18.45
C GLY A 73 -8.63 9.50 -17.01
N ASP A 74 -9.41 9.06 -16.03
CA ASP A 74 -9.18 9.23 -14.59
C ASP A 74 -8.42 8.05 -13.95
N GLY A 75 -8.08 7.02 -14.73
CA GLY A 75 -7.46 5.79 -14.25
C GLY A 75 -6.15 6.04 -13.49
N GLU A 76 -5.21 6.82 -14.04
CA GLU A 76 -3.91 7.04 -13.39
C GLU A 76 -4.02 7.64 -11.99
N LYS A 77 -4.99 8.51 -11.74
CA LYS A 77 -5.21 9.11 -10.40
C LYS A 77 -5.82 8.12 -9.42
N ILE A 78 -6.70 7.23 -9.90
CA ILE A 78 -7.48 6.32 -9.05
C ILE A 78 -6.73 5.01 -8.81
N CYS A 79 -6.13 4.43 -9.85
CA CYS A 79 -5.46 3.14 -9.85
C CYS A 79 -3.97 3.22 -10.21
N GLY A 80 -3.33 4.39 -10.20
CA GLY A 80 -1.88 4.52 -10.48
C GLY A 80 -0.97 3.71 -9.55
N HIS A 81 -1.49 3.26 -8.41
CA HIS A 81 -0.80 2.34 -7.50
C HIS A 81 -0.85 0.88 -7.98
N ILE A 82 -1.80 0.46 -8.81
CA ILE A 82 -1.95 -0.93 -9.28
C ILE A 82 -1.03 -1.17 -10.48
N ARG A 83 -0.06 -2.08 -10.35
CA ARG A 83 0.89 -2.41 -11.44
C ARG A 83 0.56 -3.75 -12.09
N SER A 84 -0.02 -4.67 -11.32
CA SER A 84 -0.33 -6.03 -11.74
C SER A 84 -1.54 -6.58 -11.01
N LEU A 85 -2.08 -7.70 -11.49
CA LEU A 85 -3.16 -8.44 -10.82
C LEU A 85 -2.77 -8.98 -9.43
N LYS A 86 -1.49 -8.89 -9.03
CA LYS A 86 -1.03 -9.27 -7.67
C LYS A 86 -1.31 -8.19 -6.64
N ASP A 87 -1.41 -6.94 -7.07
CA ASP A 87 -1.71 -5.79 -6.19
C ASP A 87 -3.20 -5.73 -5.81
N VAL A 88 -4.01 -6.64 -6.35
CA VAL A 88 -5.46 -6.66 -6.18
C VAL A 88 -5.88 -8.04 -5.68
N LYS A 89 -6.82 -8.08 -4.72
CA LYS A 89 -7.39 -9.31 -4.18
C LYS A 89 -8.84 -9.45 -4.61
N THR A 90 -9.22 -10.63 -5.11
CA THR A 90 -10.61 -10.99 -5.35
C THR A 90 -11.34 -11.20 -4.03
N LEU A 91 -12.43 -10.48 -3.83
CA LEU A 91 -13.23 -10.55 -2.62
C LEU A 91 -14.27 -11.67 -2.72
N GLN A 92 -14.45 -12.40 -1.61
CA GLN A 92 -15.56 -13.32 -1.41
C GLN A 92 -16.67 -12.59 -0.67
N LEU A 93 -17.50 -11.89 -1.42
CA LEU A 93 -18.69 -11.22 -0.91
C LEU A 93 -19.83 -12.23 -0.83
N THR A 94 -20.68 -12.11 0.18
CA THR A 94 -21.91 -12.89 0.28
C THR A 94 -23.03 -12.06 -0.31
N ALA A 95 -23.60 -12.51 -1.43
CA ALA A 95 -24.78 -11.91 -2.02
C ALA A 95 -25.97 -12.02 -1.05
N ARG A 96 -26.80 -10.99 -0.98
CA ARG A 96 -28.06 -11.03 -0.23
C ARG A 96 -28.99 -12.07 -0.85
N SER A 97 -29.44 -13.05 -0.05
CA SER A 97 -30.30 -14.16 -0.50
C SER A 97 -31.77 -13.79 -0.70
N THR A 98 -32.22 -12.57 -0.36
CA THR A 98 -33.64 -12.21 -0.39
C THR A 98 -34.01 -11.45 -1.68
N PRO A 99 -34.91 -12.00 -2.53
CA PRO A 99 -35.42 -11.32 -3.70
C PRO A 99 -36.75 -10.63 -3.37
N THR A 100 -36.73 -9.30 -3.32
CA THR A 100 -37.70 -8.38 -3.95
C THR A 100 -37.44 -7.01 -3.34
N PRO A 101 -37.12 -5.97 -4.13
CA PRO A 101 -37.29 -4.61 -3.63
C PRO A 101 -38.77 -4.45 -3.23
N PRO A 102 -39.11 -3.75 -2.13
CA PRO A 102 -40.46 -3.20 -2.04
C PRO A 102 -40.68 -2.39 -3.32
N SER A 103 -41.87 -2.50 -3.93
CA SER A 103 -42.22 -2.04 -5.29
C SER A 103 -41.81 -0.60 -5.66
N ASP A 104 -41.37 0.20 -4.69
CA ASP A 104 -41.02 1.62 -4.82
C ASP A 104 -39.53 1.94 -4.58
N ALA A 105 -38.68 0.95 -4.24
CA ALA A 105 -37.26 1.19 -3.99
C ALA A 105 -36.42 1.00 -5.26
N LEU A 106 -35.67 2.05 -5.64
CA LEU A 106 -34.73 1.99 -6.76
C LEU A 106 -33.66 0.91 -6.48
N PRO A 107 -33.27 0.10 -7.48
CA PRO A 107 -32.29 -0.98 -7.31
C PRO A 107 -30.90 -0.49 -6.85
N SER A 108 -30.64 0.82 -6.95
CA SER A 108 -29.42 1.49 -6.49
C SER A 108 -29.38 1.76 -4.97
N GLU A 109 -30.49 1.56 -4.24
CA GLU A 109 -30.57 1.83 -2.81
C GLU A 109 -30.33 0.59 -1.94
N ILE A 110 -30.46 -0.61 -2.53
CA ILE A 110 -30.39 -1.88 -1.81
C ILE A 110 -28.99 -2.46 -1.94
N ALA A 111 -28.25 -2.53 -0.83
CA ALA A 111 -26.92 -3.13 -0.82
C ALA A 111 -26.98 -4.61 -1.24
N ARG A 112 -26.34 -4.95 -2.36
CA ARG A 112 -26.32 -6.30 -2.93
C ARG A 112 -25.57 -7.31 -2.04
N PHE A 113 -24.64 -6.82 -1.23
CA PHE A 113 -23.73 -7.63 -0.43
C PHE A 113 -23.97 -7.45 1.07
N VAL A 114 -23.79 -8.52 1.82
CA VAL A 114 -23.96 -8.58 3.27
C VAL A 114 -22.74 -9.24 3.94
N CYS A 115 -22.48 -8.86 5.19
CA CYS A 115 -21.48 -9.53 6.03
C CYS A 115 -21.97 -10.95 6.40
N PRO A 116 -21.16 -12.01 6.21
CA PRO A 116 -21.56 -13.37 6.58
C PRO A 116 -21.71 -13.58 8.09
N LEU A 117 -21.03 -12.79 8.94
CA LEU A 117 -21.08 -12.95 10.40
C LEU A 117 -22.19 -12.15 11.07
N THR A 118 -22.40 -10.91 10.62
CA THR A 118 -23.32 -9.96 11.28
C THR A 118 -24.57 -9.69 10.46
N VAL A 119 -24.65 -10.22 9.25
CA VAL A 119 -25.73 -9.99 8.26
C VAL A 119 -25.95 -8.48 8.00
N ARG A 120 -24.93 -7.66 8.28
CA ARG A 120 -24.97 -6.21 8.05
C ARG A 120 -24.79 -5.91 6.57
N GLU A 121 -25.57 -4.96 6.10
CA GLU A 121 -25.58 -4.51 4.71
C GLU A 121 -24.35 -3.67 4.39
N MET A 122 -23.77 -3.88 3.21
CA MET A 122 -22.60 -3.14 2.75
C MET A 122 -23.01 -1.80 2.10
N ASN A 123 -23.53 -0.88 2.91
CA ASN A 123 -24.07 0.42 2.49
C ASN A 123 -23.23 1.64 2.93
N GLY A 124 -22.13 1.41 3.64
CA GLY A 124 -21.27 2.46 4.19
C GLY A 124 -21.67 3.04 5.53
N GLY A 125 -22.77 2.59 6.13
CA GLY A 125 -23.12 2.97 7.50
C GLY A 125 -22.17 2.39 8.55
N GLN A 126 -21.52 1.27 8.24
CA GLN A 126 -20.51 0.63 9.09
C GLN A 126 -19.25 0.34 8.27
N PRO A 127 -18.05 0.44 8.87
CA PRO A 127 -16.81 0.07 8.20
C PRO A 127 -16.74 -1.44 7.98
N PHE A 128 -16.29 -1.82 6.78
CA PHE A 128 -15.99 -3.21 6.43
C PHE A 128 -14.50 -3.38 6.25
N VAL A 129 -14.05 -4.60 6.51
CA VAL A 129 -12.66 -5.01 6.38
C VAL A 129 -12.61 -6.30 5.57
N TYR A 130 -11.50 -6.53 4.89
CA TYR A 130 -11.21 -7.80 4.24
C TYR A 130 -9.85 -8.33 4.67
N ILE A 131 -9.71 -9.64 4.61
CA ILE A 131 -8.44 -10.32 4.92
C ILE A 131 -7.68 -10.53 3.61
N GLN A 132 -6.48 -9.99 3.49
CA GLN A 132 -5.66 -10.05 2.28
C GLN A 132 -5.32 -11.49 1.85
N SER A 133 -5.09 -12.39 2.81
CA SER A 133 -4.70 -13.78 2.53
C SER A 133 -5.81 -14.58 1.81
N CYS A 134 -7.05 -14.50 2.29
CA CYS A 134 -8.18 -15.26 1.74
C CYS A 134 -9.16 -14.44 0.88
N GLY A 135 -9.31 -13.15 1.14
CA GLY A 135 -10.28 -12.28 0.45
C GLY A 135 -11.68 -12.32 1.06
N CYS A 136 -11.89 -12.97 2.22
CA CYS A 136 -13.17 -12.90 2.93
C CYS A 136 -13.41 -11.49 3.49
N VAL A 137 -14.66 -11.04 3.40
CA VAL A 137 -15.10 -9.69 3.81
C VAL A 137 -15.99 -9.78 5.04
N PHE A 138 -15.75 -8.90 6.01
CA PHE A 138 -16.49 -8.85 7.27
C PHE A 138 -16.76 -7.40 7.69
N SER A 139 -17.79 -7.19 8.51
CA SER A 139 -17.93 -5.91 9.21
C SER A 139 -16.82 -5.81 10.27
N GLN A 140 -16.23 -4.61 10.44
CA GLN A 140 -15.13 -4.40 11.39
C GLN A 140 -15.53 -4.82 12.80
N SER A 141 -16.76 -4.49 13.22
CA SER A 141 -17.32 -4.88 14.52
C SER A 141 -17.45 -6.40 14.66
N GLY A 142 -17.95 -7.09 13.61
CA GLY A 142 -18.14 -8.53 13.65
C GLY A 142 -16.81 -9.29 13.76
N LEU A 143 -15.81 -8.87 12.98
CA LEU A 143 -14.49 -9.47 13.03
C LEU A 143 -13.82 -9.23 14.39
N ARG A 144 -13.96 -8.02 14.96
CA ARG A 144 -13.41 -7.67 16.27
C ARG A 144 -14.04 -8.47 17.41
N THR A 145 -15.33 -8.79 17.33
CA THR A 145 -16.00 -9.65 18.33
C THR A 145 -15.50 -11.09 18.26
N VAL A 146 -15.31 -11.64 17.05
CA VAL A 146 -14.89 -13.04 16.89
C VAL A 146 -13.41 -13.24 17.22
N LEU A 147 -12.54 -12.32 16.82
CA LEU A 147 -11.10 -12.40 17.08
C LEU A 147 -10.71 -11.86 18.46
N GLY A 148 -11.68 -11.31 19.22
CA GLY A 148 -11.45 -10.66 20.51
C GLY A 148 -10.69 -9.33 20.41
N THR A 149 -10.85 -8.51 21.44
CA THR A 149 -10.01 -7.33 21.67
C THR A 149 -8.81 -7.72 22.51
N ARG A 150 -7.68 -8.02 21.88
CA ARG A 150 -6.40 -7.75 22.54
C ARG A 150 -6.15 -6.24 22.46
N PRO A 151 -5.86 -5.56 23.58
CA PRO A 151 -5.57 -4.14 23.52
C PRO A 151 -4.35 -3.92 22.62
N PRO A 152 -4.34 -2.90 21.75
CA PRO A 152 -3.10 -2.44 21.16
C PRO A 152 -2.22 -2.01 22.32
N THR A 153 -1.05 -2.60 22.47
CA THR A 153 -0.05 -2.23 23.47
C THR A 153 0.12 -0.71 23.44
N ARG A 154 -0.38 -0.05 24.49
CA ARG A 154 -0.17 1.36 24.76
C ARG A 154 1.32 1.57 24.98
N GLU A 155 1.84 2.59 24.34
CA GLU A 155 3.14 3.13 24.68
C GLU A 155 3.01 3.85 26.04
N THR A 156 3.85 3.41 26.98
CA THR A 156 4.40 4.10 28.17
C THR A 156 3.47 4.69 29.26
N SER A 157 3.37 3.99 30.41
CA SER A 157 3.97 4.44 31.69
C SER A 157 3.75 3.46 32.88
N SER A 158 4.89 3.14 33.53
CA SER A 158 5.14 2.73 34.93
C SER A 158 4.71 1.37 35.50
N SER A 159 5.74 0.65 36.01
CA SER A 159 5.80 -0.40 37.06
C SER A 159 5.03 -1.72 36.79
N GLU A 160 5.59 -2.92 36.85
CA GLU A 160 6.82 -3.45 37.45
C GLU A 160 7.17 -4.80 36.78
N GLU A 161 8.46 -5.10 36.82
CA GLU A 161 9.23 -6.30 36.51
C GLU A 161 8.48 -7.62 36.16
N ASN A 162 8.73 -8.11 34.95
CA ASN A 162 9.17 -9.50 34.75
C ASN A 162 9.93 -9.67 33.42
N ASN A 163 11.11 -10.25 33.54
CA ASN A 163 12.00 -10.64 32.44
C ASN A 163 11.34 -11.65 31.50
N GLY A 164 11.48 -11.43 30.20
CA GLY A 164 11.08 -12.41 29.19
C GLY A 164 11.19 -11.85 27.77
N ASP A 165 12.37 -12.02 27.18
CA ASP A 165 12.65 -11.87 25.76
C ASP A 165 11.49 -12.42 24.90
N SER A 166 10.82 -11.56 24.13
CA SER A 166 9.83 -11.97 23.13
C SER A 166 9.80 -10.95 22.00
N ALA A 167 10.84 -11.00 21.17
CA ALA A 167 10.78 -10.51 19.81
C ALA A 167 9.46 -10.99 19.15
N GLY A 168 8.69 -10.04 18.61
CA GLY A 168 7.30 -10.20 18.18
C GLY A 168 7.05 -11.47 17.37
N LYS A 169 6.37 -12.44 17.99
CA LYS A 169 5.68 -13.50 17.25
C LYS A 169 4.40 -12.88 16.72
N ASP A 170 4.36 -12.61 15.42
CA ASP A 170 3.11 -12.40 14.70
C ASP A 170 2.22 -13.63 14.94
N GLU A 171 1.26 -13.51 15.85
CA GLU A 171 0.34 -14.60 16.17
C GLU A 171 -0.61 -14.77 14.99
N LEU A 172 -0.49 -15.90 14.31
CA LEU A 172 -1.34 -16.26 13.18
C LEU A 172 -2.74 -16.58 13.69
N GLU A 173 -3.70 -15.73 13.35
CA GLU A 173 -5.11 -15.94 13.62
C GLU A 173 -5.76 -16.70 12.44
N VAL A 174 -6.94 -17.27 12.67
CA VAL A 174 -7.64 -18.13 11.69
C VAL A 174 -8.92 -17.44 11.23
N CYS A 175 -9.12 -17.34 9.91
CA CYS A 175 -10.31 -16.71 9.35
C CYS A 175 -11.58 -17.50 9.73
N PRO A 176 -12.63 -16.86 10.27
CA PRO A 176 -13.83 -17.56 10.71
C PRO A 176 -14.68 -18.14 9.56
N ASN A 177 -14.50 -17.70 8.32
CA ASN A 177 -15.27 -18.20 7.18
C ASN A 177 -14.57 -19.33 6.40
N CYS A 178 -13.23 -19.30 6.30
CA CYS A 178 -12.49 -20.20 5.43
C CYS A 178 -11.28 -20.87 6.10
N ALA A 179 -11.09 -20.67 7.40
CA ALA A 179 -9.99 -21.23 8.19
C ALA A 179 -8.57 -20.92 7.68
N THR A 180 -8.42 -19.94 6.78
CA THR A 180 -7.10 -19.50 6.31
C THR A 180 -6.39 -18.72 7.40
N LYS A 181 -5.10 -19.00 7.60
CA LYS A 181 -4.26 -18.28 8.56
C LYS A 181 -3.94 -16.88 8.04
N PHE A 182 -3.94 -15.89 8.92
CA PHE A 182 -3.58 -14.52 8.59
C PHE A 182 -2.95 -13.81 9.79
N THR A 183 -2.19 -12.77 9.52
CA THR A 183 -1.58 -11.93 10.55
C THR A 183 -2.46 -10.71 10.79
N ARG A 184 -2.85 -10.49 12.05
CA ARG A 184 -3.77 -9.41 12.44
C ARG A 184 -3.28 -8.01 12.05
N SER A 185 -1.96 -7.76 12.13
CA SER A 185 -1.35 -6.45 11.89
C SER A 185 -1.17 -6.10 10.40
N SER A 186 -0.96 -7.09 9.53
CA SER A 186 -0.62 -6.86 8.11
C SER A 186 -1.73 -7.20 7.12
N ASP A 187 -2.62 -8.13 7.47
CA ASP A 187 -3.54 -8.74 6.51
C ASP A 187 -4.97 -8.21 6.61
N ILE A 188 -5.34 -7.53 7.70
CA ILE A 188 -6.67 -6.91 7.84
C ILE A 188 -6.62 -5.51 7.22
N LEU A 189 -7.37 -5.30 6.13
CA LEU A 189 -7.42 -4.03 5.40
C LEU A 189 -8.85 -3.48 5.39
N ASN A 190 -8.99 -2.18 5.64
CA ASN A 190 -10.28 -1.48 5.61
C ASN A 190 -10.75 -1.28 4.16
N ILE A 191 -12.03 -1.50 3.91
CA ILE A 191 -12.71 -1.19 2.65
C ILE A 191 -13.20 0.26 2.71
N ASN A 192 -12.91 1.04 1.67
CA ASN A 192 -13.27 2.45 1.53
C ASN A 192 -12.99 3.28 2.81
N PRO A 193 -11.74 3.31 3.30
CA PRO A 193 -11.37 4.10 4.48
C PRO A 193 -11.60 5.61 4.25
N PRO A 194 -11.69 6.42 5.34
CA PRO A 194 -11.63 7.86 5.23
C PRO A 194 -10.29 8.32 4.63
N GLU A 195 -10.25 9.54 4.09
CA GLU A 195 -9.10 10.06 3.32
C GLU A 195 -7.78 10.00 4.10
N GLU A 196 -7.80 10.36 5.39
CA GLU A 196 -6.62 10.27 6.27
C GLU A 196 -6.09 8.84 6.42
N GLU A 197 -6.96 7.84 6.50
CA GLU A 197 -6.57 6.43 6.58
C GLU A 197 -6.11 5.91 5.21
N GLU A 198 -6.72 6.36 4.11
CA GLU A 198 -6.27 6.04 2.75
C GLU A 198 -4.83 6.51 2.52
N GLU A 199 -4.47 7.71 2.98
CA GLU A 199 -3.12 8.25 2.90
C GLU A 199 -2.13 7.43 3.73
N ARG A 200 -2.48 7.06 4.96
CA ARG A 200 -1.65 6.16 5.80
C ARG A 200 -1.41 4.82 5.11
N MET A 201 -2.44 4.26 4.51
CA MET A 201 -2.37 3.00 3.75
C MET A 201 -1.51 3.14 2.49
N ARG A 202 -1.55 4.30 1.82
CA ARG A 202 -0.71 4.61 0.66
C ARG A 202 0.75 4.71 1.04
N VAL A 203 1.08 5.43 2.11
CA VAL A 203 2.45 5.51 2.64
C VAL A 203 2.95 4.12 3.06
N ALA A 204 2.12 3.33 3.74
CA ALA A 204 2.47 1.96 4.12
C ALA A 204 2.73 1.07 2.90
N MET A 205 1.92 1.19 1.84
CA MET A 205 2.12 0.47 0.58
C MET A 205 3.42 0.89 -0.12
N GLU A 206 3.73 2.18 -0.17
CA GLU A 206 4.97 2.71 -0.76
C GLU A 206 6.20 2.26 0.01
N LEU A 207 6.13 2.24 1.34
CA LEU A 207 7.18 1.70 2.22
C LEU A 207 7.37 0.20 1.99
N ARG A 208 6.30 -0.58 1.90
CA ARG A 208 6.39 -2.02 1.58
C ARG A 208 7.08 -2.24 0.23
N ARG A 209 6.76 -1.41 -0.76
CA ARG A 209 7.37 -1.47 -2.10
C ARG A 209 8.84 -1.07 -2.12
N SER A 210 9.26 -0.09 -1.33
CA SER A 210 10.67 0.30 -1.26
C SER A 210 11.55 -0.77 -0.61
N ARG A 211 10.95 -1.63 0.23
CA ARG A 211 11.61 -2.80 0.83
C ARG A 211 11.65 -4.03 -0.08
N GLU A 212 10.87 -4.07 -1.17
CA GLU A 212 10.90 -5.22 -2.09
C GLU A 212 12.25 -5.26 -2.82
N PRO A 213 13.02 -6.38 -2.71
CA PRO A 213 14.27 -6.49 -3.42
C PRO A 213 14.01 -6.42 -4.93
N PRO A 214 14.85 -5.72 -5.70
CA PRO A 214 14.70 -5.67 -7.15
C PRO A 214 14.80 -7.09 -7.67
N LYS A 215 13.74 -7.58 -8.33
CA LYS A 215 13.78 -8.88 -9.02
C LYS A 215 14.92 -8.81 -10.02
N SER A 216 16.02 -9.52 -9.74
CA SER A 216 17.14 -9.65 -10.66
C SER A 216 16.59 -10.10 -11.99
N LYS A 217 16.82 -9.34 -13.06
CA LYS A 217 16.38 -9.68 -14.40
C LYS A 217 17.01 -11.02 -14.81
N THR A 218 16.29 -12.13 -14.60
CA THR A 218 16.69 -13.43 -15.13
C THR A 218 16.72 -13.29 -16.65
N LYS A 219 17.95 -13.27 -17.18
CA LYS A 219 18.38 -13.67 -18.51
C LYS A 219 17.24 -13.74 -19.54
N LYS A 220 17.08 -12.63 -20.28
CA LYS A 220 16.34 -12.54 -21.54
C LYS A 220 16.63 -13.80 -22.37
N ARG A 221 15.73 -14.80 -22.33
CA ARG A 221 15.76 -15.89 -23.29
C ARG A 221 15.41 -15.25 -24.63
N LYS A 222 16.44 -15.19 -25.48
CA LYS A 222 16.37 -14.85 -26.89
C LYS A 222 15.40 -15.85 -27.52
N ALA A 223 14.14 -15.50 -27.67
CA ALA A 223 13.24 -16.20 -28.58
C ALA A 223 13.69 -15.80 -29.98
N GLY A 224 14.58 -16.63 -30.54
CA GLY A 224 14.94 -16.60 -31.94
C GLY A 224 13.73 -17.07 -32.75
N VAL A 225 13.36 -16.23 -33.72
CA VAL A 225 12.61 -16.58 -34.91
C VAL A 225 13.28 -17.77 -35.60
N VAL A 226 12.59 -18.89 -35.77
CA VAL A 226 12.27 -19.57 -37.04
C VAL A 226 11.68 -20.97 -36.76
N GLY A 227 10.54 -21.27 -37.39
CA GLY A 227 10.09 -22.64 -37.62
C GLY A 227 10.10 -22.88 -39.12
N LEU A 228 11.04 -23.71 -39.59
CA LEU A 228 11.01 -24.49 -40.82
C LEU A 228 12.00 -25.66 -40.63
N VAL A 229 11.56 -26.80 -41.14
CA VAL A 229 11.89 -28.19 -40.86
C VAL A 229 13.21 -28.69 -41.48
N GLU A 230 13.78 -29.74 -40.84
CA GLU A 230 14.68 -30.86 -41.27
C GLU A 230 15.72 -30.63 -42.39
N GLU A 231 16.96 -31.14 -42.37
CA GLU A 231 17.39 -32.52 -42.11
C GLU A 231 18.95 -32.61 -42.06
N ALA A 232 19.46 -33.74 -41.53
CA ALA A 232 20.69 -34.45 -41.89
C ALA A 232 22.05 -34.23 -41.14
N ALA A 233 22.56 -35.39 -40.69
CA ALA A 233 23.95 -35.87 -40.68
C ALA A 233 24.89 -35.63 -39.47
N ILE A 234 24.87 -36.59 -38.54
CA ILE A 234 25.96 -37.51 -38.13
C ILE A 234 27.41 -36.94 -38.06
N THR A 235 28.05 -37.02 -36.88
CA THR A 235 29.28 -37.83 -36.63
C THR A 235 29.77 -37.69 -35.18
N SER A 236 30.23 -38.80 -34.63
CA SER A 236 30.72 -39.01 -33.26
C SER A 236 32.24 -39.16 -33.24
N LYS A 237 32.91 -38.77 -32.13
CA LYS A 237 33.84 -39.60 -31.31
C LYS A 237 34.86 -38.79 -30.45
N LYS A 238 34.99 -39.24 -29.18
CA LYS A 238 36.23 -39.48 -28.36
C LYS A 238 37.12 -38.26 -28.00
N LYS A 239 37.84 -38.18 -26.87
CA LYS A 239 38.03 -38.98 -25.63
C LYS A 239 38.93 -38.14 -24.67
N LYS A 240 38.78 -38.36 -23.36
CA LYS A 240 39.81 -38.40 -22.29
C LYS A 240 40.71 -37.18 -21.99
N GLY A 241 40.81 -36.88 -20.68
CA GLY A 241 42.05 -36.40 -20.06
C GLY A 241 41.85 -35.63 -18.76
N SER A 242 41.99 -36.31 -17.61
CA SER A 242 42.41 -35.69 -16.34
C SER A 242 43.89 -36.03 -16.13
N PRO A 243 44.67 -35.22 -15.40
CA PRO A 243 44.93 -35.57 -13.99
C PRO A 243 45.09 -34.37 -13.04
N ALA A 244 45.39 -34.69 -11.78
CA ALA A 244 45.17 -33.94 -10.54
C ALA A 244 46.25 -32.90 -10.13
N GLY A 245 45.91 -32.04 -9.16
CA GLY A 245 46.84 -31.19 -8.37
C GLY A 245 46.12 -30.35 -7.30
N HIS A 246 46.66 -30.27 -6.08
CA HIS A 246 46.04 -29.81 -4.82
C HIS A 246 45.94 -28.27 -4.60
N SER A 247 45.08 -27.91 -3.63
CA SER A 247 44.70 -26.62 -2.95
C SER A 247 45.82 -25.61 -2.59
N PRO A 248 45.55 -24.31 -2.22
CA PRO A 248 44.39 -23.79 -1.46
C PRO A 248 43.73 -22.48 -1.96
N SER A 249 42.50 -22.26 -1.49
CA SER A 249 41.60 -21.14 -1.85
C SER A 249 42.12 -19.74 -1.46
N PRO A 250 41.90 -18.75 -2.33
CA PRO A 250 41.47 -17.41 -1.93
C PRO A 250 40.04 -17.11 -2.44
N ALA A 251 39.39 -16.15 -1.79
CA ALA A 251 37.99 -15.74 -1.93
C ALA A 251 37.46 -15.63 -3.39
N PRO A 252 36.14 -15.83 -3.61
CA PRO A 252 35.56 -15.76 -4.96
C PRO A 252 35.66 -14.34 -5.54
N PRO A 253 35.98 -14.18 -6.85
CA PRO A 253 36.09 -12.87 -7.47
C PRO A 253 34.71 -12.21 -7.56
N LEU A 254 34.57 -11.08 -6.88
CA LEU A 254 33.40 -10.20 -7.03
C LEU A 254 33.33 -9.70 -8.47
N ASN A 255 32.15 -9.83 -9.09
CA ASN A 255 31.88 -9.33 -10.43
C ASN A 255 32.29 -7.84 -10.57
N PRO A 256 33.02 -7.45 -11.64
CA PRO A 256 33.52 -6.08 -11.83
C PRO A 256 32.40 -5.02 -11.91
N SER A 257 31.16 -5.44 -12.16
CA SER A 257 29.98 -4.55 -12.15
C SER A 257 29.52 -4.15 -10.74
N ALA A 258 29.74 -5.00 -9.72
CA ALA A 258 29.34 -4.71 -8.34
C ALA A 258 30.28 -3.69 -7.69
N SER A 259 31.59 -3.79 -7.97
CA SER A 259 32.60 -2.84 -7.49
C SER A 259 32.50 -1.46 -8.14
N THR A 260 32.01 -1.40 -9.38
CA THR A 260 31.81 -0.13 -10.10
C THR A 260 30.57 0.59 -9.57
N ALA A 261 29.49 -0.16 -9.29
CA ALA A 261 28.27 0.40 -8.70
C ALA A 261 28.49 0.90 -7.27
N SER A 262 29.23 0.18 -6.43
CA SER A 262 29.55 0.63 -5.07
C SER A 262 30.42 1.88 -5.05
N ARG A 263 31.41 1.99 -5.95
CA ARG A 263 32.24 3.20 -6.11
C ARG A 263 31.45 4.39 -6.62
N ALA A 264 30.50 4.18 -7.55
CA ALA A 264 29.63 5.25 -8.03
C ALA A 264 28.76 5.82 -6.91
N LEU A 265 28.19 4.96 -6.06
CA LEU A 265 27.40 5.37 -4.89
C LEU A 265 28.24 6.09 -3.84
N SER A 266 29.46 5.61 -3.57
CA SER A 266 30.41 6.31 -2.68
C SER A 266 30.78 7.70 -3.22
N ASN A 267 30.99 7.82 -4.54
CA ASN A 267 31.33 9.09 -5.17
C ASN A 267 30.14 10.07 -5.15
N THR A 268 28.90 9.60 -5.37
CA THR A 268 27.73 10.46 -5.27
C THR A 268 27.50 10.95 -3.84
N LEU A 269 27.70 10.09 -2.84
CA LEU A 269 27.58 10.47 -1.44
C LEU A 269 28.68 11.46 -1.02
N ALA A 270 29.91 11.29 -1.52
CA ALA A 270 31.01 12.22 -1.28
C ALA A 270 30.76 13.59 -1.93
N VAL A 271 30.23 13.63 -3.15
CA VAL A 271 29.89 14.88 -3.84
C VAL A 271 28.73 15.62 -3.14
N GLU A 272 27.72 14.89 -2.64
CA GLU A 272 26.64 15.51 -1.86
C GLU A 272 27.09 15.97 -0.48
N ALA A 273 27.98 15.24 0.18
CA ALA A 273 28.61 15.68 1.43
C ALA A 273 29.43 16.96 1.21
N ALA A 274 30.25 17.02 0.17
CA ALA A 274 31.02 18.21 -0.19
C ALA A 274 30.11 19.41 -0.54
N LYS A 275 28.96 19.18 -1.19
CA LYS A 275 27.96 20.25 -1.43
C LYS A 275 27.30 20.74 -0.15
N ARG A 276 27.04 19.86 0.82
CA ARG A 276 26.54 20.26 2.15
C ARG A 276 27.60 21.04 2.93
N GLU A 277 28.86 20.62 2.86
CA GLU A 277 29.98 21.31 3.50
C GLU A 277 30.29 22.66 2.84
N ALA A 278 30.05 22.83 1.54
CA ALA A 278 30.28 24.10 0.85
C ALA A 278 29.41 25.25 1.42
N ASN A 279 28.18 24.94 1.86
CA ASN A 279 27.21 25.91 2.39
C ASN A 279 27.31 26.16 3.91
N MET A 280 28.25 25.51 4.61
CA MET A 280 28.39 25.66 6.08
C MET A 280 29.50 26.63 6.45
N SER A 281 29.41 27.26 7.63
CA SER A 281 30.48 28.09 8.19
C SER A 281 31.70 27.24 8.55
N ASP A 282 32.88 27.84 8.52
CA ASP A 282 34.17 27.13 8.69
C ASP A 282 34.28 26.41 10.05
N ALA A 283 33.64 26.98 11.08
CA ALA A 283 33.50 26.35 12.40
C ALA A 283 32.70 25.03 12.33
N VAL A 284 31.63 24.98 11.55
CA VAL A 284 30.78 23.79 11.42
C VAL A 284 31.41 22.75 10.50
N LYS A 285 32.14 23.15 9.46
CA LYS A 285 32.96 22.23 8.65
C LYS A 285 33.99 21.48 9.48
N SER A 286 34.51 22.13 10.52
CA SER A 286 35.52 21.56 11.40
C SER A 286 35.04 20.39 12.26
N LEU A 287 33.72 20.20 12.40
CA LEU A 287 33.08 19.13 13.19
C LEU A 287 32.97 17.79 12.44
N TYR A 288 32.93 17.82 11.10
CA TYR A 288 32.62 16.64 10.27
C TYR A 288 33.86 15.97 9.66
N ARG A 289 35.03 16.06 10.32
CA ARG A 289 36.27 15.49 9.79
C ARG A 289 36.25 13.97 9.66
N GLY A 290 36.84 13.49 8.57
CA GLY A 290 36.99 12.07 8.28
C GLY A 290 38.10 11.39 9.08
N LYS A 291 38.03 10.06 9.19
CA LYS A 291 38.95 9.22 9.98
C LYS A 291 40.41 9.21 9.49
N ASN A 292 40.69 9.80 8.33
CA ASN A 292 42.02 9.85 7.70
C ASN A 292 42.70 11.22 7.81
N ASP A 293 42.06 12.21 8.47
CA ASP A 293 42.68 13.52 8.68
C ASP A 293 43.75 13.46 9.79
N PRO A 294 44.83 14.26 9.70
CA PRO A 294 45.87 14.30 10.73
C PRO A 294 45.31 14.74 12.09
N PRO A 295 45.77 14.15 13.21
CA PRO A 295 45.28 14.48 14.54
C PRO A 295 45.59 15.94 14.89
N ARG A 296 44.58 16.67 15.37
CA ARG A 296 44.73 18.08 15.78
C ARG A 296 45.36 18.20 17.16
N LYS A 297 46.13 19.26 17.37
CA LYS A 297 46.77 19.62 18.64
C LYS A 297 45.87 20.43 19.58
N GLU A 298 44.69 20.86 19.13
CA GLU A 298 43.79 21.74 19.88
C GLU A 298 42.54 20.99 20.36
N THR A 299 42.07 21.36 21.54
CA THR A 299 40.86 20.79 22.15
C THR A 299 39.58 21.43 21.60
N PHE A 300 38.47 20.69 21.64
CA PHE A 300 37.16 21.15 21.17
C PHE A 300 36.73 22.52 21.76
N MET A 301 37.13 22.82 22.99
CA MET A 301 36.80 24.08 23.68
C MET A 301 37.64 25.29 23.23
N THR A 302 38.77 25.08 22.56
CA THR A 302 39.67 26.14 22.09
C THR A 302 39.52 26.41 20.58
N MET A 303 38.59 25.70 19.92
CA MET A 303 38.37 25.83 18.48
C MET A 303 37.55 27.08 18.16
N GLY A 304 38.16 28.06 17.49
CA GLY A 304 37.47 29.24 16.97
C GLY A 304 37.26 30.39 17.95
N THR A 305 37.87 30.34 19.14
CA THR A 305 37.92 31.50 20.04
C THR A 305 38.96 32.49 19.56
N PHE A 306 38.49 33.67 19.14
CA PHE A 306 39.29 34.85 18.84
C PHE A 306 40.33 35.09 19.95
N THR A 307 41.62 34.83 19.67
CA THR A 307 42.70 35.39 20.49
C THR A 307 42.70 36.90 20.23
N ARG A 308 41.93 37.66 21.02
CA ARG A 308 42.12 39.10 21.13
C ARG A 308 43.45 39.34 21.84
N TYR A 309 44.51 39.46 21.05
CA TYR A 309 45.75 40.10 21.46
C TYR A 309 46.13 41.13 20.40
N ALA A 310 45.59 42.33 20.58
CA ALA A 310 46.25 43.64 20.54
C ALA A 310 45.34 44.62 21.28
#